data_AF-A0A1U9JLL0-F1
#
_entry.id   AF-A0A1U9JLL0-F1
#
_cell.length_a   1.000
_cell.length_b   1.000
_cell.length_c   1.000
_cell.angle_alpha   90.00
_cell.angle_beta   90.00
_cell.angle_gamma   90.00
#
_symmetry.space_group_name_H-M   'P 1'
#
loop_
_entity.id
_entity.type
_entity.pdbx_description
1 polymer ?
#
loop_
_entity_poly.entity_id
_entity_poly.type
_entity_poly.pdbx_seq_one_letter_code
_entity_poly.pdbx_strand_id
1 'polypeptide(L)'
;MHIYIFGSVCRGEVDLGSDVDLLACVPCREGQFDPNVYSIYTYDKLKKLWQDGSAFAWHLHLESKLVFSSDGTNFLKSLGSPNEYVSGDADCQKFNRLFETSSNELGASEKNYVFNISCMFLAIRNFATCHSLQKGQPVFSRNSPMLVNPPLDIDPSIFSILVRARLLSTRGYGEVIENFEVARVLKATKNIAAWMHDLRKQK
;
A
#
# COMPACT_ATOMS: atom_id res chain seq x y z
N MET A 1 10.23 -23.28 9.05
CA MET A 1 9.79 -22.42 7.93
C MET A 1 8.30 -22.17 8.10
N HIS A 2 7.86 -20.95 7.83
CA HIS A 2 6.44 -20.59 7.89
C HIS A 2 6.02 -19.87 6.61
N ILE A 3 4.83 -20.17 6.10
CA ILE A 3 4.23 -19.50 4.95
C ILE A 3 2.91 -18.87 5.40
N TYR A 4 2.73 -17.60 5.05
CA TYR A 4 1.50 -16.87 5.32
C TYR A 4 0.93 -16.30 4.04
N ILE A 5 -0.39 -16.15 4.04
CA ILE A 5 -1.12 -15.32 3.08
C ILE A 5 -1.60 -14.05 3.81
N PHE A 6 -1.57 -12.92 3.13
CA PHE A 6 -2.05 -11.64 3.68
C PHE A 6 -2.66 -10.79 2.55
N GLY A 7 -2.94 -9.51 2.84
CA GLY A 7 -3.38 -8.59 1.81
C GLY A 7 -4.84 -8.77 1.41
N SER A 8 -5.14 -8.55 0.13
CA SER A 8 -6.52 -8.41 -0.36
C SER A 8 -7.38 -9.66 -0.19
N VAL A 9 -6.77 -10.85 -0.36
CA VAL A 9 -7.44 -12.15 -0.19
C VAL A 9 -7.94 -12.34 1.24
N CYS A 10 -7.13 -11.99 2.24
CA CYS A 10 -7.53 -12.11 3.65
C CYS A 10 -8.65 -11.13 4.05
N ARG A 11 -8.83 -10.03 3.30
CA ARG A 11 -9.90 -9.05 3.52
C ARG A 11 -11.16 -9.32 2.70
N GLY A 12 -11.13 -10.27 1.76
CA GLY A 12 -12.22 -10.48 0.80
C GLY A 12 -12.31 -9.40 -0.29
N GLU A 13 -11.27 -8.57 -0.45
CA GLU A 13 -11.19 -7.50 -1.46
C GLU A 13 -10.56 -8.00 -2.76
N VAL A 14 -11.08 -9.09 -3.32
CA VAL A 14 -10.50 -9.76 -4.50
C VAL A 14 -11.18 -9.26 -5.78
N ASP A 15 -10.39 -8.74 -6.71
CA ASP A 15 -10.81 -8.46 -8.09
C ASP A 15 -9.80 -9.04 -9.09
N LEU A 16 -10.06 -8.86 -10.40
CA LEU A 16 -9.18 -9.35 -11.46
C LEU A 16 -7.76 -8.74 -11.42
N GLY A 17 -7.59 -7.61 -10.72
CA GLY A 17 -6.32 -6.97 -10.48
C GLY A 17 -5.74 -7.25 -9.09
N SER A 18 -6.26 -8.23 -8.34
CA SER A 18 -5.68 -8.67 -7.06
C SER A 18 -4.62 -9.74 -7.26
N ASP A 19 -3.49 -9.61 -6.56
CA ASP A 19 -2.53 -10.71 -6.40
C ASP A 19 -2.76 -11.43 -5.07
N VAL A 20 -2.21 -12.63 -4.99
CA VAL A 20 -2.09 -13.36 -3.73
C VAL A 20 -0.78 -12.95 -3.06
N ASP A 21 -0.87 -12.15 -2.01
CA ASP A 21 0.29 -11.72 -1.24
C ASP A 21 0.76 -12.88 -0.32
N LEU A 22 1.91 -13.46 -0.65
CA LEU A 22 2.52 -14.55 0.11
C LEU A 22 3.77 -14.08 0.85
N LEU A 23 3.92 -14.54 2.10
CA LEU A 23 5.09 -14.30 2.94
C LEU A 23 5.75 -15.64 3.26
N ALA A 24 7.05 -15.76 2.96
CA ALA A 24 7.88 -16.86 3.41
C ALA A 24 8.81 -16.40 4.54
N CYS A 25 8.67 -17.02 5.71
CA CYS A 25 9.54 -16.81 6.88
C CYS A 25 10.52 -17.98 6.99
N VAL A 26 11.79 -17.68 6.77
CA VAL A 26 12.87 -18.67 6.64
C VAL A 26 14.04 -18.34 7.58
N PRO A 27 14.86 -19.32 8.01
CA PRO A 27 16.06 -19.03 8.82
C PRO A 27 17.10 -18.25 8.01
N CYS A 28 17.30 -18.60 6.75
CA CYS A 28 18.20 -17.95 5.80
C CYS A 28 17.48 -17.75 4.46
N ARG A 29 17.91 -16.74 3.69
CA ARG A 29 17.42 -16.49 2.32
C ARG A 29 18.18 -17.38 1.34
N GLU A 30 17.99 -18.69 1.43
CA GLU A 30 18.46 -19.61 0.40
C GLU A 30 17.37 -19.73 -0.68
N GLY A 31 17.74 -19.86 -1.95
CA GLY A 31 16.90 -19.66 -3.16
C GLY A 31 15.75 -20.64 -3.37
N GLN A 32 15.12 -21.12 -2.30
CA GLN A 32 13.99 -22.03 -2.30
C GLN A 32 12.67 -21.37 -2.73
N PHE A 33 12.56 -20.04 -2.59
CA PHE A 33 11.36 -19.28 -2.93
C PHE A 33 11.65 -18.28 -4.06
N ASP A 34 10.73 -18.17 -5.01
CA ASP A 34 10.75 -17.14 -6.03
C ASP A 34 10.40 -15.78 -5.40
N PRO A 35 11.30 -14.78 -5.42
CA PRO A 35 11.03 -13.46 -4.86
C PRO A 35 9.95 -12.67 -5.63
N ASN A 36 9.58 -13.08 -6.84
CA ASN A 36 8.46 -12.51 -7.57
C ASN A 36 7.11 -13.00 -7.06
N VAL A 37 7.09 -14.13 -6.35
CA VAL A 37 5.87 -14.75 -5.79
C VAL A 37 5.80 -14.53 -4.27
N TYR A 38 6.93 -14.57 -3.58
CA TYR A 38 6.99 -14.48 -2.13
C TYR A 38 7.72 -13.22 -1.67
N SER A 39 7.12 -12.54 -0.69
CA SER A 39 7.87 -11.70 0.24
C SER A 39 8.72 -12.59 1.13
N ILE A 40 10.04 -12.62 0.93
CA ILE A 40 10.94 -13.53 1.67
C ILE A 40 11.65 -12.78 2.81
N TYR A 41 11.40 -13.19 4.05
CA TYR A 41 11.99 -12.57 5.22
C TYR A 41 12.62 -13.60 6.15
N THR A 42 13.74 -13.21 6.78
CA THR A 42 14.27 -13.96 7.90
C THR A 42 13.47 -13.68 9.17
N TYR A 43 13.46 -14.64 10.10
CA TYR A 43 12.80 -14.45 11.40
C TYR A 43 13.31 -13.21 12.14
N ASP A 44 14.63 -12.97 12.13
CA ASP A 44 15.22 -11.82 12.81
C ASP A 44 14.85 -10.49 12.15
N LYS A 45 14.73 -10.46 10.81
CA LYS A 45 14.25 -9.27 10.11
C LYS A 45 12.79 -8.97 10.48
N LEU A 46 11.93 -9.98 10.58
CA LEU A 46 10.54 -9.78 11.02
C LEU A 46 10.47 -9.33 12.47
N LYS A 47 11.21 -9.95 13.39
CA LYS A 47 11.30 -9.48 14.78
C LYS A 47 11.69 -8.00 14.85
N LYS A 48 12.65 -7.58 14.02
CA LYS A 48 13.05 -6.17 13.95
C LYS A 48 11.91 -5.28 13.46
N LEU A 49 11.16 -5.68 12.43
CA LEU A 49 9.99 -4.94 11.97
C LEU A 49 8.88 -4.82 13.04
N TRP A 50 8.72 -5.85 13.89
CA TRP A 50 7.82 -5.83 15.05
C TRP A 50 8.31 -4.83 16.11
N GLN A 51 9.60 -4.87 16.46
CA GLN A 51 10.22 -3.94 17.41
C GLN A 51 10.18 -2.49 16.93
N ASP A 52 10.30 -2.27 15.62
CA ASP A 52 10.24 -0.93 15.04
C ASP A 52 8.79 -0.43 14.88
N GLY A 53 7.79 -1.28 15.12
CA GLY A 53 6.38 -0.92 14.95
C GLY A 53 6.01 -0.58 13.51
N SER A 54 6.71 -1.17 12.53
CA SER A 54 6.56 -0.79 11.12
C SER A 54 5.14 -1.01 10.58
N ALA A 55 4.73 -0.21 9.59
CA ALA A 55 3.43 -0.37 8.95
C ALA A 55 3.22 -1.79 8.37
N PHE A 56 4.27 -2.41 7.85
CA PHE A 56 4.23 -3.79 7.36
C PHE A 56 4.04 -4.81 8.49
N ALA A 57 4.68 -4.62 9.65
CA ALA A 57 4.44 -5.49 10.81
C ALA A 57 2.99 -5.40 11.29
N TRP A 58 2.42 -4.19 11.35
CA TRP A 58 1.00 -3.99 11.66
C TRP A 58 0.08 -4.64 10.63
N HIS A 59 0.42 -4.52 9.33
CA HIS A 59 -0.33 -5.17 8.26
C HIS A 59 -0.37 -6.69 8.44
N LEU A 60 0.79 -7.31 8.67
CA LEU A 60 0.88 -8.74 8.90
C LEU A 60 0.17 -9.17 10.19
N HIS A 61 0.37 -8.45 11.29
CA HIS A 61 -0.23 -8.78 12.59
C HIS A 61 -1.77 -8.82 12.51
N LEU A 62 -2.37 -7.87 11.79
CA LEU A 62 -3.83 -7.72 11.74
C LEU A 62 -4.49 -8.65 10.71
N GLU A 63 -3.83 -8.92 9.58
CA GLU A 63 -4.52 -9.52 8.43
C GLU A 63 -3.93 -10.86 7.96
N SER A 64 -2.70 -11.21 8.37
CA SER A 64 -2.08 -12.44 7.87
C SER A 64 -2.75 -13.70 8.41
N LYS A 65 -2.75 -14.76 7.60
CA LYS A 65 -3.19 -16.11 7.95
C LYS A 65 -2.07 -17.09 7.68
N LEU A 66 -1.81 -17.97 8.64
CA LEU A 66 -0.83 -19.04 8.50
C LEU A 66 -1.36 -20.06 7.49
N VAL A 67 -0.59 -20.33 6.43
CA VAL A 67 -0.89 -21.35 5.41
C VAL A 67 -0.14 -22.64 5.72
N PHE A 68 1.13 -22.53 6.11
CA PHE A 68 1.98 -23.67 6.41
C PHE A 68 2.99 -23.35 7.51
N SER A 69 3.26 -24.33 8.36
CA SER A 69 4.37 -24.31 9.31
C SER A 69 5.06 -25.66 9.36
N SER A 70 6.39 -25.67 9.30
CA SER A 70 7.18 -26.91 9.40
C SER A 70 7.22 -27.49 10.82
N ASP A 71 6.98 -26.68 11.84
CA ASP A 71 7.06 -27.07 13.26
C ASP A 71 5.69 -27.03 13.96
N GLY A 72 4.62 -26.77 13.20
CA GLY A 72 3.25 -26.67 13.71
C GLY A 72 2.96 -25.38 14.49
N THR A 73 3.92 -24.48 14.64
CA THR A 73 3.73 -23.21 15.36
C THR A 73 3.27 -22.08 14.43
N ASN A 74 2.75 -21.01 15.02
CA ASN A 74 2.47 -19.76 14.32
C ASN A 74 3.45 -18.69 14.81
N PHE A 75 4.58 -18.57 14.12
CA PHE A 75 5.62 -17.59 14.44
C PHE A 75 5.10 -16.16 14.58
N LEU A 76 4.30 -15.64 13.64
CA LEU A 76 3.81 -14.25 13.72
C LEU A 76 2.90 -14.03 14.93
N LYS A 77 2.05 -15.02 15.26
CA LYS A 77 1.22 -14.98 16.48
C LYS A 77 2.06 -15.01 17.75
N SER A 78 3.17 -15.74 17.75
CA SER A 78 4.08 -15.82 18.91
C SER A 78 4.82 -14.52 19.21
N LEU A 79 4.95 -13.61 18.22
CA LEU A 79 5.55 -12.29 18.41
C LEU A 79 4.64 -11.32 19.17
N GLY A 80 3.35 -11.63 19.34
CA GLY A 80 2.38 -10.69 19.89
C GLY A 80 2.12 -9.52 18.94
N SER A 81 1.82 -8.35 19.52
CA SER A 81 1.58 -7.13 18.77
C SER A 81 2.89 -6.40 18.43
N PRO A 82 2.99 -5.77 17.24
CA PRO A 82 4.08 -4.85 16.94
C PRO A 82 4.10 -3.68 17.94
N ASN A 83 5.26 -3.05 18.08
CA ASN A 83 5.38 -1.79 18.82
C ASN A 83 4.57 -0.67 18.14
N GLU A 84 4.38 0.43 18.87
CA GLU A 84 3.65 1.59 18.37
C GLU A 84 4.27 2.13 17.07
N TYR A 85 3.41 2.47 16.11
CA TYR A 85 3.83 3.05 14.83
C TYR A 85 4.11 4.55 14.98
N VAL A 86 5.38 4.88 15.23
CA VAL A 86 5.84 6.27 15.46
C VAL A 86 6.30 7.01 14.20
N SER A 87 6.41 6.31 13.07
CA SER A 87 6.95 6.87 11.81
C SER A 87 5.90 7.57 10.92
N GLY A 88 4.66 7.72 11.41
CA GLY A 88 3.52 8.21 10.63
C GLY A 88 3.77 9.52 9.89
N ASP A 89 4.26 10.57 10.57
CA ASP A 89 4.50 11.87 9.93
C ASP A 89 5.62 11.80 8.87
N ALA A 90 6.70 11.09 9.18
CA ALA A 90 7.83 10.93 8.26
C ALA A 90 7.43 10.15 6.99
N ASP A 91 6.63 9.10 7.14
CA ASP A 91 6.16 8.31 6.00
C ASP A 91 5.10 9.06 5.19
N CYS A 92 4.15 9.74 5.85
CA CYS A 92 3.21 10.64 5.19
C CYS A 92 3.94 11.73 4.39
N GLN A 93 5.03 12.30 4.91
CA GLN A 93 5.82 13.27 4.17
C GLN A 93 6.50 12.66 2.94
N LYS A 94 7.02 11.44 3.02
CA LYS A 94 7.59 10.74 1.85
C LYS A 94 6.55 10.53 0.76
N PHE A 95 5.35 10.07 1.12
CA PHE A 95 4.28 9.86 0.15
C PHE A 95 3.73 11.17 -0.41
N ASN A 96 3.65 12.23 0.39
CA ASN A 96 3.30 13.56 -0.13
C ASN A 96 4.29 14.05 -1.19
N ARG A 97 5.60 13.88 -0.95
CA ARG A 97 6.63 14.22 -1.95
C ARG A 97 6.51 13.39 -3.23
N LEU A 98 6.27 12.07 -3.11
CA LEU A 98 6.06 11.20 -4.27
C LEU A 98 4.86 11.66 -5.10
N PHE A 99 3.75 11.98 -4.43
CA PHE A 99 2.56 12.52 -5.08
C PHE A 99 2.86 13.84 -5.82
N GLU A 100 3.50 14.80 -5.15
CA GLU A 100 3.88 16.09 -5.74
C GLU A 100 4.77 15.91 -6.97
N THR A 101 5.85 15.12 -6.85
CA THR A 101 6.76 14.83 -7.97
C THR A 101 6.02 14.25 -9.16
N SER A 102 5.24 13.18 -8.97
CA SER A 102 4.52 12.54 -10.08
C SER A 102 3.42 13.42 -10.67
N SER A 103 2.75 14.25 -9.85
CA SER A 103 1.74 15.19 -10.35
C SER A 103 2.35 16.32 -11.19
N ASN A 104 3.52 16.82 -10.81
CA ASN A 104 4.26 17.83 -11.56
C ASN A 104 4.78 17.26 -12.89
N GLU A 105 5.33 16.04 -12.87
CA GLU A 105 5.79 15.37 -14.09
C GLU A 105 4.63 15.09 -15.05
N LEU A 106 3.47 14.67 -14.55
CA LEU A 106 2.26 14.48 -15.35
C LEU A 106 1.79 15.78 -16.01
N GLY A 107 1.92 16.92 -15.32
CA GLY A 107 1.55 18.24 -15.86
C GLY A 107 2.56 18.80 -16.86
N ALA A 108 3.83 18.37 -16.78
CA ALA A 108 4.91 18.85 -17.64
C ALA A 108 5.09 18.04 -18.93
N SER A 109 4.59 16.81 -18.98
CA SER A 109 4.82 15.89 -20.10
C SER A 109 3.66 14.91 -20.29
N GLU A 110 3.24 14.73 -21.53
CA GLU A 110 2.29 13.68 -21.92
C GLU A 110 2.94 12.28 -22.01
N LYS A 111 4.26 12.17 -21.85
CA LYS A 111 4.94 10.87 -21.81
C LYS A 111 4.82 10.25 -20.42
N ASN A 112 4.72 8.92 -20.37
CA ASN A 112 4.68 8.13 -19.13
C ASN A 112 3.50 8.46 -18.20
N TYR A 113 2.37 8.97 -18.71
CA TYR A 113 1.20 9.28 -17.88
C TYR A 113 0.73 8.09 -17.04
N VAL A 114 0.73 6.87 -17.59
CA VAL A 114 0.35 5.65 -16.85
C VAL A 114 1.23 5.47 -15.61
N PHE A 115 2.55 5.65 -15.77
CA PHE A 115 3.50 5.51 -14.68
C PHE A 115 3.31 6.60 -13.62
N ASN A 116 3.16 7.86 -14.03
CA ASN A 116 2.97 8.96 -13.10
C ASN A 116 1.64 8.86 -12.33
N ILE A 117 0.55 8.51 -13.00
CA ILE A 117 -0.75 8.28 -12.36
C ILE A 117 -0.68 7.06 -11.41
N SER A 118 0.06 6.00 -11.78
CA SER A 118 0.34 4.85 -10.90
C SER A 118 1.12 5.24 -9.64
N CYS A 119 2.13 6.10 -9.75
CA CYS A 119 2.89 6.62 -8.62
C CYS A 119 2.04 7.54 -7.72
N MET A 120 1.17 8.36 -8.30
CA MET A 120 0.19 9.15 -7.56
C MET A 120 -0.75 8.23 -6.76
N PHE A 121 -1.31 7.17 -7.38
CA PHE A 121 -2.13 6.20 -6.67
C PHE A 121 -1.39 5.56 -5.48
N LEU A 122 -0.17 5.09 -5.71
CA LEU A 122 0.67 4.48 -4.68
C LEU A 122 0.89 5.43 -3.50
N ALA A 123 1.20 6.70 -3.80
CA ALA A 123 1.40 7.73 -2.80
C ALA A 123 0.13 7.98 -1.98
N ILE A 124 -1.01 8.22 -2.63
CA ILE A 124 -2.28 8.54 -1.96
C ILE A 124 -2.73 7.38 -1.06
N ARG A 125 -2.68 6.14 -1.57
CA ARG A 125 -3.08 4.94 -0.81
C ARG A 125 -2.19 4.74 0.42
N ASN A 126 -0.87 4.77 0.25
CA ASN A 126 0.04 4.53 1.36
C ASN A 126 0.01 5.69 2.38
N PHE A 127 -0.19 6.92 1.91
CA PHE A 127 -0.41 8.07 2.79
C PHE A 127 -1.64 7.84 3.68
N ALA A 128 -2.79 7.45 3.10
CA ALA A 128 -4.01 7.15 3.85
C ALA A 128 -3.77 6.04 4.87
N THR A 129 -3.08 4.97 4.48
CA THR A 129 -2.74 3.86 5.37
C THR A 129 -1.86 4.33 6.55
N CYS A 130 -0.79 5.07 6.28
CA CYS A 130 0.08 5.62 7.34
C CYS A 130 -0.68 6.53 8.31
N HIS A 131 -1.51 7.43 7.79
CA HIS A 131 -2.35 8.30 8.62
C HIS A 131 -3.31 7.50 9.51
N SER A 132 -4.04 6.54 8.91
CA SER A 132 -5.01 5.70 9.62
C SER A 132 -4.35 4.86 10.72
N LEU A 133 -3.16 4.32 10.45
CA LEU A 133 -2.39 3.54 11.40
C LEU A 133 -1.89 4.40 12.56
N GLN A 134 -1.43 5.63 12.29
CA GLN A 134 -1.04 6.58 13.33
C GLN A 134 -2.22 6.97 14.24
N LYS A 135 -3.45 6.98 13.72
CA LYS A 135 -4.67 7.21 14.49
C LYS A 135 -5.20 5.97 15.23
N GLY A 136 -4.49 4.84 15.13
CA GLY A 136 -4.93 3.57 15.74
C GLY A 136 -6.13 2.93 15.05
N GLN A 137 -6.47 3.37 13.85
CA GLN A 137 -7.58 2.86 13.03
C GLN A 137 -7.05 2.40 11.66
N PRO A 138 -6.17 1.38 11.61
CA PRO A 138 -5.46 1.03 10.39
C PRO A 138 -6.38 0.57 9.25
N VAL A 139 -6.15 1.13 8.06
CA VAL A 139 -6.83 0.76 6.82
C VAL A 139 -5.79 0.39 5.75
N PHE A 140 -5.63 -0.92 5.48
CA PHE A 140 -4.70 -1.44 4.47
C PHE A 140 -5.33 -1.69 3.10
N SER A 141 -6.64 -1.42 2.96
CA SER A 141 -7.37 -1.54 1.70
C SER A 141 -6.69 -0.76 0.57
N ARG A 142 -6.88 -1.22 -0.67
CA ARG A 142 -6.53 -0.41 -1.86
C ARG A 142 -7.39 0.86 -1.93
N ASN A 143 -8.57 0.82 -1.33
CA ASN A 143 -9.51 1.93 -1.23
C ASN A 143 -9.27 2.78 0.04
N SER A 144 -8.14 2.62 0.73
CA SER A 144 -7.85 3.35 1.98
C SER A 144 -8.11 4.86 1.91
N PRO A 145 -7.83 5.60 0.80
CA PRO A 145 -8.13 7.03 0.74
C PRO A 145 -9.61 7.36 0.88
N MET A 146 -10.50 6.44 0.47
CA MET A 146 -11.96 6.59 0.54
C MET A 146 -12.55 6.13 1.89
N LEU A 147 -11.74 5.48 2.73
CA LEU A 147 -12.19 4.82 3.96
C LEU A 147 -11.64 5.47 5.23
N VAL A 148 -10.59 6.28 5.12
CA VAL A 148 -10.08 7.08 6.25
C VAL A 148 -11.00 8.26 6.55
N ASN A 149 -10.79 8.89 7.71
CA ASN A 149 -11.57 10.05 8.14
C ASN A 149 -10.68 11.30 8.28
N PRO A 150 -10.99 12.41 7.59
CA PRO A 150 -11.95 12.53 6.50
C PRO A 150 -11.54 11.75 5.23
N PRO A 151 -12.50 11.21 4.47
CA PRO A 151 -12.21 10.52 3.22
C PRO A 151 -11.79 11.50 2.13
N LEU A 152 -11.05 11.01 1.14
CA LEU A 152 -10.70 11.78 -0.04
C LEU A 152 -11.96 12.05 -0.88
N ASP A 153 -12.35 13.31 -0.97
CA ASP A 153 -13.51 13.75 -1.74
C ASP A 153 -13.13 14.06 -3.20
N ILE A 154 -13.17 13.04 -4.04
CA ILE A 154 -13.05 13.15 -5.49
C ILE A 154 -14.10 12.28 -6.18
N ASP A 155 -14.40 12.58 -7.44
CA ASP A 155 -15.25 11.74 -8.29
C ASP A 155 -14.72 10.29 -8.30
N PRO A 156 -15.55 9.28 -7.96
CA PRO A 156 -15.13 7.87 -7.93
C PRO A 156 -14.53 7.37 -9.24
N SER A 157 -14.93 7.93 -10.38
CA SER A 157 -14.34 7.59 -11.68
C SER A 157 -12.90 8.08 -11.82
N ILE A 158 -12.52 9.19 -11.17
CA ILE A 158 -11.12 9.66 -11.10
C ILE A 158 -10.30 8.69 -10.26
N PHE A 159 -10.84 8.23 -9.12
CA PHE A 159 -10.17 7.23 -8.30
C PHE A 159 -10.00 5.89 -9.06
N SER A 160 -11.00 5.49 -9.85
CA SER A 160 -10.91 4.31 -10.72
C SER A 160 -9.78 4.45 -11.75
N ILE A 161 -9.54 5.65 -12.31
CA ILE A 161 -8.41 5.90 -13.22
C ILE A 161 -7.07 5.71 -12.48
N LEU A 162 -6.94 6.22 -11.25
CA LEU A 162 -5.75 6.02 -10.41
C LEU A 162 -5.45 4.53 -10.18
N VAL A 163 -6.48 3.75 -9.82
CA VAL A 163 -6.37 2.29 -9.64
C VAL A 163 -5.98 1.59 -10.94
N ARG A 164 -6.66 1.92 -12.06
CA ARG A 164 -6.37 1.31 -13.38
C ARG A 164 -4.95 1.61 -13.84
N ALA A 165 -4.44 2.83 -13.63
CA ALA A 165 -3.05 3.17 -13.93
C ALA A 165 -2.05 2.29 -13.17
N ARG A 166 -2.34 1.99 -11.90
CA ARG A 166 -1.50 1.09 -11.10
C ARG A 166 -1.48 -0.32 -11.68
N LEU A 167 -2.64 -0.85 -12.03
CA LEU A 167 -2.76 -2.20 -12.62
C LEU A 167 -2.03 -2.29 -13.97
N LEU A 168 -2.22 -1.30 -14.86
CA LEU A 168 -1.50 -1.21 -16.12
C LEU A 168 0.02 -1.16 -15.91
N SER A 169 0.48 -0.27 -15.03
CA SER A 169 1.91 -0.04 -14.79
C SER A 169 2.63 -1.23 -14.18
N THR A 170 1.95 -2.03 -13.36
CA THR A 170 2.59 -3.16 -12.65
C THR A 170 2.32 -4.53 -13.27
N ARG A 171 1.25 -4.66 -14.05
CA ARG A 171 0.77 -5.96 -14.53
C ARG A 171 0.37 -5.97 -16.00
N GLY A 172 0.37 -4.80 -16.67
CA GLY A 172 -0.13 -4.69 -18.04
C GLY A 172 -1.62 -5.01 -18.17
N TYR A 173 -2.39 -4.87 -17.08
CA TYR A 173 -3.82 -5.21 -17.03
C TYR A 173 -4.70 -3.97 -16.97
N GLY A 174 -5.75 -3.93 -17.79
CA GLY A 174 -6.73 -2.84 -17.88
C GLY A 174 -6.76 -2.18 -19.26
N GLU A 175 -7.77 -1.35 -19.49
CA GLU A 175 -7.87 -0.50 -20.67
C GLU A 175 -6.86 0.65 -20.61
N VAL A 176 -6.34 1.05 -21.77
CA VAL A 176 -5.41 2.19 -21.89
C VAL A 176 -6.08 3.46 -21.37
N ILE A 177 -5.34 4.27 -20.62
CA ILE A 177 -5.84 5.56 -20.11
C ILE A 177 -5.87 6.57 -21.26
N GLU A 178 -7.01 7.21 -21.45
CA GLU A 178 -7.19 8.21 -22.50
C GLU A 178 -6.74 9.61 -22.05
N ASN A 179 -6.36 10.47 -23.01
CA ASN A 179 -5.90 11.83 -22.71
C ASN A 179 -6.93 12.67 -21.95
N PHE A 180 -8.23 12.47 -22.20
CA PHE A 180 -9.26 13.18 -21.46
C PHE A 180 -9.30 12.75 -19.98
N GLU A 181 -8.97 11.49 -19.68
CA GLU A 181 -8.88 10.96 -18.32
C GLU A 181 -7.66 11.50 -17.59
N VAL A 182 -6.53 11.59 -18.28
CA VAL A 182 -5.33 12.27 -17.77
C VAL A 182 -5.65 13.71 -17.36
N ALA A 183 -6.37 14.44 -18.21
CA ALA A 183 -6.80 15.81 -17.90
C ALA A 183 -7.75 15.89 -16.68
N ARG A 184 -8.62 14.88 -16.47
CA ARG A 184 -9.47 14.79 -15.28
C ARG A 184 -8.65 14.53 -14.01
N VAL A 185 -7.68 13.63 -14.06
CA VAL A 185 -6.76 13.37 -12.94
C VAL A 185 -5.96 14.62 -12.59
N LEU A 186 -5.41 15.33 -13.59
CA LEU A 186 -4.68 16.57 -13.38
C LEU A 186 -5.53 17.63 -12.67
N LYS A 187 -6.81 17.78 -13.05
CA LYS A 187 -7.73 18.70 -12.37
C LYS A 187 -7.97 18.34 -10.91
N ALA A 188 -7.99 17.05 -10.57
CA ALA A 188 -8.19 16.57 -9.20
C ALA A 188 -6.95 16.70 -8.30
N THR A 189 -5.75 16.90 -8.87
CA THR A 189 -4.49 16.99 -8.09
C THR A 189 -4.55 18.01 -6.96
N LYS A 190 -5.17 19.17 -7.20
CA LYS A 190 -5.32 20.22 -6.18
C LYS A 190 -6.14 19.76 -4.98
N ASN A 191 -7.25 19.07 -5.23
CA ASN A 191 -8.11 18.54 -4.17
C ASN A 191 -7.41 17.44 -3.38
N ILE A 192 -6.69 16.55 -4.08
CA ILE A 192 -5.90 15.48 -3.45
C ILE A 192 -4.78 16.07 -2.58
N ALA A 193 -4.04 17.07 -3.08
CA ALA A 193 -2.99 17.75 -2.33
C ALA A 193 -3.53 18.44 -1.07
N ALA A 194 -4.66 19.14 -1.19
CA ALA A 194 -5.34 19.78 -0.07
C ALA A 194 -5.75 18.76 0.99
N TRP A 195 -6.35 17.64 0.57
CA TRP A 195 -6.73 16.55 1.46
C TRP A 195 -5.52 15.93 2.19
N MET A 196 -4.43 15.63 1.48
CA MET A 196 -3.20 15.11 2.12
C MET A 196 -2.66 16.10 3.14
N HIS A 197 -2.64 17.39 2.82
CA HIS A 197 -2.20 18.43 3.73
C HIS A 197 -3.10 18.56 4.98
N ASP A 198 -4.42 18.50 4.82
CA ASP A 198 -5.37 18.64 5.92
C ASP A 198 -5.33 17.43 6.86
N LEU A 199 -5.14 16.21 6.33
CA LEU A 199 -4.91 15.02 7.16
C LEU A 199 -3.66 15.13 8.03
N ARG A 200 -2.57 15.76 7.54
CA ARG A 200 -1.35 15.94 8.35
C ARG A 200 -1.51 16.93 9.50
N LYS A 201 -2.44 17.87 9.38
CA LYS A 201 -2.74 18.85 10.44
C LYS A 201 -3.49 18.24 11.62
N GLN A 202 -4.18 17.13 11.40
CA GLN A 202 -4.89 16.38 12.43
C GLN A 202 -3.90 15.54 13.22
N LYS A 203 -3.10 16.17 14.09
CA LYS A 203 -2.29 15.45 15.08
C LYS A 203 -3.17 15.02 16.24
#